data_AF-A0A447S8N8-F1
#
_entry.id   AF-A0A447S8N8-F1
#
_cell.length_a   1.000
_cell.length_b   1.000
_cell.length_c   1.000
_cell.angle_alpha   90.00
_cell.angle_beta   90.00
_cell.angle_gamma   90.00
#
_symmetry.space_group_name_H-M   'P 1'
#
loop_
_entity.id
_entity.type
_entity.pdbx_description
1 polymer ?
#
loop_
_entity_poly.entity_id
_entity_poly.type
_entity_poly.pdbx_seq_one_letter_code
_entity_poly.pdbx_strand_id
1 'polypeptide(L)' 'MLPVHAPTSGTIAAIAPHTTAHPSALAEMSVIIDADGEDRWIEPRWLERLSDRTREALIERIHQFGVAGLRRRRLPHRQ' A
#
# COMPACT_ATOMS: atom_id res chain seq x y z
N MET A 1 10.13 -7.21 -6.64
CA MET A 1 8.67 -7.17 -6.41
C MET A 1 8.45 -6.67 -4.99
N LEU A 2 7.50 -5.76 -4.76
CA LEU A 2 7.15 -5.31 -3.41
C LEU A 2 6.05 -6.21 -2.84
N PRO A 3 6.06 -6.52 -1.53
CA PRO A 3 4.92 -7.13 -0.86
C PRO A 3 3.67 -6.25 -1.03
N VAL A 4 2.52 -6.88 -1.24
CA VAL A 4 1.22 -6.19 -1.27
C VAL A 4 0.52 -6.48 0.04
N HIS A 5 0.16 -5.43 0.77
CA HIS A 5 -0.56 -5.52 2.05
C HIS A 5 -1.98 -4.99 1.87
N ALA A 6 -2.91 -5.53 2.65
CA ALA A 6 -4.27 -5.00 2.70
C ALA A 6 -4.24 -3.54 3.20
N PRO A 7 -5.00 -2.61 2.58
CA PRO A 7 -5.04 -1.21 3.00
C PRO A 7 -5.83 -0.98 4.29
N THR A 8 -6.62 -1.98 4.72
CA THR A 8 -7.43 -1.95 5.95
C THR A 8 -7.62 -3.37 6.49
N SER A 9 -7.97 -3.48 7.77
CA SER A 9 -8.38 -4.73 8.41
C SER A 9 -9.79 -5.15 7.98
N GLY A 10 -10.04 -6.45 7.94
CA GLY A 10 -11.32 -6.97 7.45
C GLY A 10 -11.26 -8.42 7.01
N THR A 11 -12.33 -8.87 6.36
CA THR A 11 -12.45 -10.21 5.79
C THR A 11 -12.39 -10.16 4.27
N ILE A 12 -11.73 -11.14 3.64
CA ILE A 12 -11.76 -11.29 2.18
C ILE A 12 -13.18 -11.71 1.78
N ALA A 13 -13.92 -10.79 1.16
CA ALA A 13 -15.26 -11.03 0.66
C ALA A 13 -15.23 -11.79 -0.68
N ALA A 14 -14.26 -11.46 -1.54
CA ALA A 14 -14.11 -12.11 -2.84
C ALA A 14 -12.70 -11.94 -3.42
N ILE A 15 -12.36 -12.82 -4.37
CA ILE A 15 -11.24 -12.67 -5.30
C ILE A 15 -11.83 -12.73 -6.71
N ALA A 16 -11.94 -11.58 -7.38
CA ALA A 16 -12.66 -11.46 -8.64
C ALA A 16 -12.19 -10.24 -9.45
N PRO A 17 -12.46 -10.19 -10.78
CA PRO A 17 -12.23 -9.00 -11.58
C PRO A 17 -13.02 -7.80 -11.04
N HIS A 18 -12.33 -6.67 -10.83
CA HIS A 18 -12.93 -5.41 -10.40
C HIS A 18 -12.42 -4.26 -11.28
N THR A 19 -13.31 -3.34 -11.63
CA THR A 19 -12.95 -2.15 -12.43
C THR A 19 -12.02 -1.26 -11.63
N THR A 20 -10.84 -0.98 -12.18
CA THR A 20 -9.86 -0.14 -11.49
C THR A 20 -10.13 1.35 -11.72
N ALA A 21 -9.63 2.20 -10.83
CA ALA A 21 -9.72 3.66 -10.95
C ALA A 21 -8.84 4.24 -12.09
N HIS A 22 -8.25 3.39 -12.93
CA HIS A 22 -7.50 3.82 -14.10
C HIS A 22 -8.45 4.36 -15.18
N PRO A 23 -8.09 5.41 -15.95
CA PRO A 23 -8.96 5.99 -16.98
C PRO A 23 -9.45 5.01 -18.05
N SER A 24 -8.79 3.87 -18.24
CA SER A 24 -9.22 2.82 -19.17
C SER A 24 -10.41 1.99 -18.66
N ALA A 25 -10.76 2.09 -17.37
CA ALA A 25 -11.82 1.30 -16.72
C ALA A 25 -11.72 -0.22 -16.98
N LEU A 26 -10.50 -0.74 -17.17
CA LEU A 26 -10.29 -2.17 -17.36
C LEU A 26 -10.50 -2.90 -16.04
N ALA A 27 -11.12 -4.08 -16.11
CA ALA A 27 -11.27 -4.95 -14.97
C ALA A 27 -9.97 -5.71 -14.73
N GLU A 28 -9.49 -5.70 -13.49
CA GLU A 28 -8.29 -6.42 -13.05
C GLU A 28 -8.67 -7.37 -11.91
N MET A 29 -8.01 -8.53 -11.85
CA MET A 29 -8.21 -9.48 -10.76
C MET A 29 -7.84 -8.82 -9.43
N SER A 30 -8.81 -8.73 -8.51
CA SER A 30 -8.73 -7.94 -7.30
C SER A 30 -9.18 -8.74 -6.08
N VAL A 31 -8.67 -8.36 -4.91
CA VAL A 31 -9.16 -8.84 -3.61
C VAL A 31 -10.11 -7.80 -3.04
N ILE A 32 -11.35 -8.21 -2.77
CA ILE A 32 -12.38 -7.36 -2.15
C ILE A 32 -12.38 -7.65 -0.65
N ILE A 33 -12.27 -6.59 0.15
CA ILE A 33 -12.21 -6.68 1.61
C ILE A 33 -13.42 -5.97 2.20
N ASP A 34 -14.19 -6.69 3.02
CA ASP A 34 -15.17 -6.09 3.91
C ASP A 34 -14.44 -5.60 5.15
N ALA A 35 -14.34 -4.27 5.28
CA ALA A 35 -13.65 -3.64 6.40
C ALA A 35 -14.36 -3.96 7.73
N ASP A 36 -13.58 -4.26 8.76
CA ASP A 36 -14.13 -4.54 10.10
C ASP A 36 -14.58 -3.28 10.85
N GLY A 37 -14.17 -2.10 10.39
CA GLY A 37 -14.56 -0.80 10.95
C GLY A 37 -13.94 -0.49 12.32
N GLU A 38 -12.95 -1.27 12.74
CA GLU A 38 -12.33 -1.13 14.06
C GLU A 38 -11.39 0.09 14.13
N ASP A 39 -10.86 0.57 13.00
CA ASP A 39 -9.91 1.70 12.88
C ASP A 39 -8.79 1.66 13.93
N ARG A 40 -8.31 0.46 14.27
CA ARG A 40 -7.29 0.24 15.30
C ARG A 40 -5.90 0.31 14.73
N TRP A 41 -5.04 1.05 15.42
CA TRP A 41 -3.60 1.01 15.17
C TRP A 41 -3.02 -0.34 15.62
N ILE A 42 -2.12 -0.92 14.81
CA ILE A 42 -1.34 -2.10 15.22
C ILE A 42 -0.15 -1.68 16.07
N GLU A 43 0.28 -2.51 17.01
CA GLU A 43 1.48 -2.21 17.81
C GLU A 43 2.68 -1.93 16.88
N PRO A 44 3.21 -0.69 16.88
CA PRO A 44 4.25 -0.31 15.94
C PRO A 44 5.56 -1.02 16.28
N ARG A 45 6.11 -1.76 15.30
CA ARG A 45 7.46 -2.34 15.43
C ARG A 45 8.52 -1.30 15.09
N TRP A 46 8.83 -0.45 16.06
CA TRP A 46 9.87 0.56 15.93
C TRP A 46 11.23 -0.05 15.61
N LEU A 47 11.99 0.64 14.76
CA LEU A 47 13.37 0.30 14.53
C LEU A 47 14.22 0.95 15.61
N GLU A 48 14.87 0.15 16.45
CA GLU A 48 15.83 0.69 17.40
C GLU A 48 17.03 1.29 16.65
N ARG A 49 17.42 2.49 17.08
CA ARG A 49 18.65 3.20 16.67
C ARG A 49 18.81 3.30 15.14
N LEU A 50 17.93 4.09 14.53
CA LEU A 50 17.97 4.44 13.10
C LEU A 50 19.36 4.91 12.63
N SER A 51 20.08 5.63 13.49
CA SER A 51 21.42 6.15 13.26
C SER A 51 22.48 5.09 12.98
N ASP A 52 22.27 3.86 13.46
CA ASP A 52 23.23 2.77 13.37
C ASP A 52 22.97 1.87 12.13
N ARG A 53 22.00 2.24 11.29
CA ARG A 53 21.59 1.46 10.13
C ARG A 53 22.16 2.04 8.85
N THR A 54 22.56 1.16 7.95
CA THR A 54 22.95 1.56 6.60
C THR A 54 21.73 2.01 5.81
N ARG A 55 21.98 2.82 4.78
CA ARG A 55 20.94 3.27 3.86
C ARG A 55 20.23 2.09 3.20
N GLU A 56 20.97 1.04 2.86
CA GLU A 56 20.49 -0.17 2.21
C GLU A 56 19.50 -0.92 3.12
N ALA A 57 19.83 -1.08 4.41
CA ALA A 57 18.96 -1.74 5.38
C ALA A 57 17.64 -0.96 5.59
N LEU A 58 17.68 0.37 5.54
CA LEU A 58 16.47 1.20 5.63
C LEU A 58 15.59 1.06 4.39
N ILE A 59 16.18 1.05 3.19
CA ILE A 59 15.45 0.85 1.93
C ILE A 59 14.78 -0.53 1.92
N GLU A 60 15.53 -1.57 2.29
CA GLU A 60 14.99 -2.92 2.39
C GLU A 60 13.81 -2.98 3.37
N ARG A 61 13.93 -2.34 4.54
CA ARG A 61 12.84 -2.29 5.52
C ARG A 61 11.59 -1.62 4.94
N ILE A 62 11.73 -0.48 4.27
CA ILE A 62 10.60 0.23 3.63
C ILE A 62 9.96 -0.65 2.54
N HIS A 63 10.79 -1.34 1.75
CA HIS A 63 10.32 -2.29 0.74
C HIS A 63 9.49 -3.42 1.35
N GLN A 64 9.86 -3.96 2.52
CA GLN A 64 9.10 -5.01 3.20
C GLN A 64 7.68 -4.56 3.61
N PHE A 65 7.47 -3.26 3.83
CA PHE A 65 6.14 -2.68 4.10
C PHE A 65 5.35 -2.35 2.83
N GLY A 66 5.81 -2.78 1.65
CA GLY A 66 5.10 -2.56 0.39
C GLY A 66 5.09 -1.10 -0.08
N VAL A 67 5.86 -0.23 0.58
CA VAL A 67 5.93 1.19 0.26
C VAL A 67 6.84 1.39 -0.95
N ALA A 68 6.26 1.88 -2.04
CA ALA A 68 6.97 2.34 -3.22
C ALA A 68 6.85 3.86 -3.37
N GLY A 69 7.83 4.49 -4.02
CA GLY A 69 7.71 5.90 -4.39
C GLY A 69 6.57 6.14 -5.39
N LEU A 70 5.51 6.83 -4.96
CA LEU A 70 4.45 7.31 -5.85
C LEU A 70 4.98 8.45 -6.75
N ARG A 71 5.03 8.23 -8.07
CA ARG A 71 5.25 9.34 -9.01
C ARG A 71 4.00 10.21 -9.03
N ARG A 72 4.12 11.45 -8.55
CA ARG A 72 3.04 12.45 -8.69
C ARG A 72 2.78 12.67 -10.18
N ARG A 73 1.54 12.47 -10.63
CA ARG A 73 1.08 13.01 -11.91
C ARG A 73 1.03 14.53 -11.78
N ARG A 74 1.81 15.23 -12.60
CA ARG A 74 1.72 16.69 -12.74
C ARG A 74 0.31 16.99 -13.26
N LEU A 75 -0.56 17.56 -12.42
CA LEU A 75 -1.82 18.13 -12.90
C LEU A 75 -1.46 19.33 -13.79
N PRO A 76 -2.03 19.47 -15.00
CA PRO A 76 -1.82 20.67 -15.79
C PRO A 76 -2.37 21.87 -15.01
N HIS A 77 -1.55 22.89 -14.83
CA HIS A 77 -2.03 24.19 -14.35
C HIS A 77 -3.07 24.69 -15.36
N ARG A 78 -4.32 24.88 -14.92
CA ARG A 78 -5.26 25.70 -15.67
C ARG A 78 -4.77 27.15 -15.56
N GLN A 79 -4.40 27.74 -16.70
CA GLN A 79 -4.47 29.18 -16.87
C GLN A 79 -5.94 29.59 -16.95
#